data_AF-A0A5N9HCJ1-F1
#
_entry.id   AF-A0A5N9HCJ1-F1
#
_cell.length_a   1.000
_cell.length_b   1.000
_cell.length_c   1.000
_cell.angle_alpha   90.00
_cell.angle_beta   90.00
_cell.angle_gamma   90.00
#
_symmetry.space_group_name_H-M   'P 1'
#
loop_
_entity.id
_entity.type
_entity.pdbx_description
1 polymer ?
#
loop_
_entity_poly.entity_id
_entity_poly.type
_entity_poly.pdbx_seq_one_letter_code
_entity_poly.pdbx_strand_id
1 'polypeptide(L)'
;ELRPFLDRYMRGKDVDVEYKSRLYRLAHDLAVSSFGMRQEVYEYWHGGDPNRNRINLLRGYDQSDMMDRIKGLVSKPLPHE
;
A
#
# COMPACT_ATOMS: atom_id res chain seq x y z
N GLU A 1 -24.49 30.44 16.71
CA GLU A 1 -24.73 31.25 15.49
C GLU A 1 -24.25 30.61 14.19
N LEU A 2 -23.18 29.79 14.15
CA LEU A 2 -22.64 29.21 12.90
C LEU A 2 -23.47 28.09 12.23
N ARG A 3 -24.37 27.45 12.96
CA ARG A 3 -25.05 26.23 12.52
C ARG A 3 -25.75 26.35 11.14
N PRO A 4 -26.53 27.40 10.85
CA PRO A 4 -27.22 27.53 9.56
C PRO A 4 -26.27 27.58 8.36
N PHE A 5 -25.06 28.13 8.53
CA PHE A 5 -24.05 28.15 7.48
C PHE A 5 -23.45 26.77 7.22
N LEU A 6 -23.24 25.99 8.28
CA LEU A 6 -22.77 24.61 8.16
C LEU A 6 -23.80 23.73 7.44
N ASP A 7 -25.08 23.84 7.81
CA ASP A 7 -26.15 23.09 7.13
C ASP A 7 -26.26 23.48 5.65
N ARG A 8 -26.05 24.76 5.30
CA ARG A 8 -26.15 25.22 3.91
C ARG A 8 -24.95 24.84 3.05
N TYR A 9 -23.73 25.04 3.57
CA TYR A 9 -22.51 24.97 2.76
C TYR A 9 -21.67 23.71 2.97
N MET A 10 -21.83 23.02 4.11
CA MET A 10 -20.98 21.88 4.47
C MET A 10 -21.70 20.53 4.41
N ARG A 11 -23.00 20.50 4.10
CA ARG A 11 -23.77 19.26 3.87
C ARG A 11 -23.24 18.42 2.69
N GLY A 12 -23.65 17.16 2.63
CA GLY A 12 -23.44 16.31 1.46
C GLY A 12 -24.56 16.49 0.43
N LYS A 13 -24.46 15.78 -0.71
CA LYS A 13 -25.48 15.79 -1.76
C LYS A 13 -26.86 15.40 -1.19
N ASP A 14 -26.89 14.27 -0.48
CA ASP A 14 -28.11 13.65 0.05
C ASP A 14 -28.01 13.33 1.56
N VAL A 15 -27.07 13.98 2.27
CA VAL A 15 -26.85 13.79 3.71
C VAL A 15 -26.66 15.12 4.42
N ASP A 16 -27.06 15.17 5.69
CA ASP A 16 -26.87 16.35 6.52
C ASP A 16 -25.39 16.62 6.84
N VAL A 17 -25.12 17.79 7.43
CA VAL A 17 -23.77 18.21 7.78
C VAL A 17 -23.18 17.38 8.92
N GLU A 18 -23.99 16.87 9.84
CA GLU A 18 -23.50 16.12 10.99
C GLU A 18 -22.95 14.77 10.58
N TYR A 19 -23.72 14.04 9.78
CA TYR A 19 -23.34 12.76 9.24
C TYR A 19 -22.07 12.89 8.39
N LYS A 20 -22.04 13.85 7.47
CA LYS A 20 -20.84 14.11 6.65
C LYS A 20 -19.64 14.47 7.53
N SER A 21 -19.81 15.30 8.55
CA SER A 21 -18.72 15.69 9.45
C SER A 21 -18.17 14.50 10.24
N ARG A 22 -19.04 13.62 10.76
CA ARG A 22 -18.63 12.40 11.47
C ARG A 22 -17.91 11.42 10.54
N LEU A 23 -18.40 11.25 9.32
CA LEU A 23 -17.77 10.41 8.31
C LEU A 23 -16.36 10.92 7.94
N TYR A 24 -16.22 12.22 7.71
CA TYR A 24 -14.92 12.81 7.39
C TYR A 24 -13.97 12.78 8.59
N ARG A 25 -14.50 12.90 9.81
CA ARG A 25 -13.69 12.72 11.02
C ARG A 25 -13.14 11.30 11.12
N LEU A 26 -13.97 10.29 10.86
CA LEU A 26 -13.51 8.90 10.79
C LEU A 26 -12.44 8.71 9.73
N ALA A 27 -12.66 9.22 8.51
CA ALA A 27 -11.68 9.13 7.43
C ALA A 27 -10.35 9.83 7.79
N HIS A 28 -10.42 11.01 8.42
CA HIS A 28 -9.24 11.71 8.93
C HIS A 28 -8.50 10.88 9.98
N ASP A 29 -9.22 10.28 10.93
CA ASP A 29 -8.59 9.50 12.00
C ASP A 29 -7.89 8.25 11.45
N LEU A 30 -8.40 7.66 10.37
CA LEU A 30 -7.79 6.51 9.69
C LEU A 30 -6.61 6.87 8.78
N ALA A 31 -6.68 7.99 8.05
CA ALA A 31 -5.74 8.28 6.97
C ALA A 31 -4.74 9.43 7.26
N VAL A 32 -5.09 10.37 8.14
CA VAL A 32 -4.34 11.63 8.31
C VAL A 32 -3.85 11.82 9.74
N SER A 33 -4.56 11.27 10.73
CA SER A 33 -4.16 11.41 12.12
C SER A 33 -2.86 10.68 12.42
N SER A 34 -2.14 11.13 13.44
CA SER A 34 -0.94 10.46 13.95
C SER A 34 -1.19 9.00 14.33
N PHE A 35 -2.43 8.67 14.75
CA PHE A 35 -2.84 7.30 15.02
C PHE A 35 -2.89 6.47 13.74
N GLY A 36 -3.58 6.96 12.71
CA GLY A 36 -3.65 6.30 11.39
C GLY A 36 -2.27 6.11 10.75
N MET A 37 -1.45 7.17 10.76
CA MET A 37 -0.06 7.09 10.26
C MET A 37 0.79 6.06 11.02
N ARG A 38 0.59 5.93 12.34
CA ARG A 38 1.28 4.90 13.12
C ARG A 38 0.84 3.50 12.70
N GLN A 39 -0.44 3.29 12.40
CA GLN A 39 -0.93 2.01 11.89
C GLN A 39 -0.32 1.69 10.53
N GLU A 40 -0.17 2.67 9.64
CA GLU A 40 0.52 2.46 8.35
C GLU A 40 1.98 2.00 8.54
N VAL A 41 2.73 2.69 9.40
CA VAL A 41 4.11 2.30 9.73
C VAL A 41 4.15 0.92 10.37
N TYR A 42 3.20 0.61 11.25
CA TYR A 42 3.09 -0.70 11.87
C TYR A 42 2.87 -1.78 10.82
N GLU A 43 1.85 -1.68 9.97
CA GLU A 43 1.57 -2.70 8.95
C GLU A 43 2.76 -2.93 8.00
N TYR A 44 3.47 -1.87 7.62
CA TYR A 44 4.61 -1.99 6.72
C TYR A 44 5.82 -2.69 7.37
N TRP A 45 6.09 -2.45 8.66
CA TRP A 45 7.31 -2.93 9.33
C TRP A 45 7.08 -4.07 10.33
N HIS A 46 5.83 -4.35 10.72
CA HIS A 46 5.51 -5.34 11.76
C HIS A 46 5.93 -6.75 11.33
N GLY A 47 5.82 -7.06 10.04
CA GLY A 47 6.30 -8.32 9.45
C GLY A 47 7.83 -8.39 9.28
N GLY A 48 8.59 -7.42 9.79
CA GLY A 48 10.03 -7.29 9.57
C GLY A 48 10.36 -6.45 8.34
N ASP A 49 11.66 -6.37 8.01
CA ASP A 49 12.14 -5.60 6.86
C ASP A 49 11.62 -6.18 5.53
N PRO A 50 10.79 -5.43 4.77
CA PRO A 50 10.21 -5.92 3.52
C PRO A 50 11.24 -6.33 2.48
N ASN A 51 12.41 -5.70 2.46
CA ASN A 51 13.49 -6.09 1.54
C ASN A 51 14.06 -7.45 1.93
N ARG A 52 14.31 -7.68 3.22
CA ARG A 52 14.74 -8.99 3.71
C ARG A 52 13.70 -10.07 3.46
N ASN A 53 12.42 -9.76 3.66
CA ASN A 53 11.34 -10.70 3.39
C ASN A 53 11.31 -11.11 1.91
N ARG A 54 11.46 -10.15 0.98
CA ARG A 54 11.57 -10.43 -0.46
C ARG A 54 12.80 -11.27 -0.82
N ILE A 55 13.96 -10.96 -0.23
CA ILE A 55 15.19 -11.74 -0.44
C ILE A 55 15.01 -13.18 0.07
N ASN A 56 14.42 -13.35 1.25
CA ASN A 56 14.18 -14.66 1.84
C ASN A 56 13.21 -15.48 0.99
N LEU A 57 12.16 -14.85 0.45
CA LEU A 57 11.25 -15.49 -0.49
C LEU A 57 11.99 -15.98 -1.74
N LEU A 58 12.84 -15.13 -2.34
CA LEU A 58 13.63 -15.49 -3.50
C LEU A 58 14.60 -16.65 -3.22
N ARG A 59 15.24 -16.65 -2.04
CA ARG A 59 16.18 -17.70 -1.61
C ARG A 59 15.49 -19.01 -1.24
N GLY A 60 14.24 -18.96 -0.80
CA GLY A 60 13.44 -20.14 -0.47
C GLY A 60 12.83 -20.82 -1.69
N TYR A 61 12.78 -20.14 -2.84
CA TYR A 61 12.30 -20.69 -4.10
C TYR A 61 13.41 -21.49 -4.79
N ASP A 62 13.09 -22.68 -5.34
CA ASP A 62 14.05 -23.42 -6.14
C ASP A 62 14.26 -22.75 -7.51
N GLN A 63 15.50 -22.32 -7.75
CA GLN A 63 15.89 -21.60 -8.96
C GLN A 63 16.55 -22.51 -10.00
N SER A 64 16.69 -23.80 -9.72
CA SER A 64 17.44 -24.75 -10.56
C SER A 64 17.01 -24.72 -12.03
N ASP A 65 15.71 -24.88 -12.29
CA ASP A 65 15.15 -24.91 -13.65
C ASP A 65 15.43 -23.61 -14.44
N MET A 66 15.19 -22.46 -13.82
CA MET A 66 15.45 -21.16 -14.46
C MET A 66 16.94 -20.96 -14.72
N MET A 67 17.80 -21.33 -13.76
CA MET A 67 19.24 -21.22 -13.89
C MET A 67 19.76 -22.14 -15.00
N ASP A 68 19.26 -23.36 -15.10
CA ASP A 68 19.68 -24.32 -16.11
C ASP A 68 19.23 -23.90 -17.52
N ARG A 69 18.04 -23.32 -17.64
CA ARG A 69 17.58 -22.69 -18.89
C ARG A 69 18.50 -21.54 -19.31
N ILE A 70 18.87 -20.64 -18.39
CA ILE A 70 19.78 -19.53 -18.69
C ILE A 70 21.15 -20.06 -19.10
N LYS A 71 21.72 -21.01 -18.35
CA LYS A 71 22.99 -21.67 -18.70
C LYS A 71 22.94 -22.29 -20.10
N GLY A 72 21.83 -22.94 -20.44
CA GLY A 72 21.60 -23.48 -21.78
C GLY A 72 21.66 -22.41 -22.86
N LEU A 73 21.00 -21.28 -22.65
CA LEU A 73 20.97 -20.16 -23.60
C LEU A 73 22.35 -19.51 -23.80
N VAL A 74 23.14 -19.35 -22.74
CA VAL A 74 24.48 -18.72 -22.82
C VAL A 74 25.61 -19.70 -23.10
N SER A 75 25.29 -21.01 -23.24
CA SER A 75 26.30 -22.06 -23.44
C SER A 75 27.07 -21.92 -24.76
N LYS A 76 26.51 -21.21 -25.74
CA LYS A 76 27.14 -20.96 -27.04
C LYS A 76 27.01 -19.48 -27.38
N PRO A 77 28.06 -18.86 -27.96
CA PRO A 77 27.96 -17.53 -28.53
C PRO A 77 26.83 -17.51 -29.57
N LEU A 78 26.15 -16.37 -29.71
CA LEU A 78 25.24 -16.17 -30.83
C LEU A 78 26.04 -16.34 -32.13
N PRO A 79 25.51 -17.08 -33.12
CA PRO A 79 26.16 -17.18 -34.43
C PRO A 79 26.42 -15.77 -34.95
N HIS A 80 27.67 -15.45 -35.25
CA HIS A 80 28.00 -14.26 -36.02
C HIS A 80 27.61 -14.57 -37.48
N GLU A 81 26.58 -13.87 -37.98
CA GLU A 81 26.35 -13.72 -39.42
C GLU A 81 27.35 -12.71 -40.01
#